data_AF-A0A7J8ENB4-F1
#
_entry.id   AF-A0A7J8ENB4-F1
#
_cell.length_a   1.000
_cell.length_b   1.000
_cell.length_c   1.000
_cell.angle_alpha   90.00
_cell.angle_beta   90.00
_cell.angle_gamma   90.00
#
_symmetry.space_group_name_H-M   'P 1'
#
loop_
_entity.id
_entity.type
_entity.pdbx_description
1 polymer ?
#
loop_
_entity_poly.entity_id
_entity_poly.type
_entity_poly.pdbx_seq_one_letter_code
_entity_poly.pdbx_strand_id
1 'polypeptide(L)'
;MHNYFRRLKKWMSQNPMVLDKSAFPDLEESDCYTGPFSRARIHHFIINNKDTFFSNATRSRIVYHMLQHTKYENGISKVGICKLINNGSYIAAFPPHEGAYKSSQPIKTHGPQNNRHLLYERWARWGMWYKHQPLDLIRLYFGEKIGLYFAWLGWYTGMLIPAALVGLCVFFYGIFTMNASQVSQEICKATEVFMCPLCEKNCSLQRLNESCIYAKVTYLFDNGGTVFFAIFMAIWGKYIFPLLTS
;
A
#
# COMPACT_ATOMS: atom_id res chain seq x y z
N MET A 1 -15.24 -36.65 5.92
CA MET A 1 -15.37 -35.78 4.73
C MET A 1 -16.42 -34.66 4.87
N HIS A 2 -17.63 -34.96 5.34
CA HIS A 2 -18.76 -34.00 5.40
C HIS A 2 -18.51 -32.77 6.29
N ASN A 3 -17.79 -32.91 7.41
CA ASN A 3 -17.43 -31.79 8.30
C ASN A 3 -16.34 -30.86 7.72
N TYR A 4 -15.45 -31.38 6.87
CA TYR A 4 -14.41 -30.58 6.22
C TYR A 4 -15.04 -29.66 5.17
N PHE A 5 -15.93 -30.21 4.33
CA PHE A 5 -16.70 -29.45 3.34
C PHE A 5 -17.63 -28.40 3.97
N ARG A 6 -18.28 -28.69 5.11
CA ARG A 6 -19.06 -27.67 5.85
C ARG A 6 -18.18 -26.54 6.37
N ARG A 7 -16.96 -26.83 6.85
CA ARG A 7 -16.02 -25.82 7.36
C ARG A 7 -15.47 -24.95 6.23
N LEU A 8 -15.19 -25.54 5.06
CA LEU A 8 -14.75 -24.85 3.85
C LEU A 8 -15.89 -24.01 3.24
N LYS A 9 -17.12 -24.53 3.22
CA LYS A 9 -18.32 -23.79 2.80
C LYS A 9 -18.64 -22.63 3.74
N LYS A 10 -18.46 -22.80 5.06
CA LYS A 10 -18.64 -21.74 6.06
C LYS A 10 -17.52 -20.68 5.98
N TRP A 11 -16.29 -21.09 5.64
CA TRP A 11 -15.17 -20.18 5.36
C TRP A 11 -15.34 -19.42 4.03
N MET A 12 -15.90 -20.04 3.00
CA MET A 12 -16.23 -19.39 1.71
C MET A 12 -17.51 -18.56 1.76
N SER A 13 -18.45 -18.86 2.67
CA SER A 13 -19.71 -18.12 2.86
C SER A 13 -19.52 -16.74 3.49
N GLN A 14 -18.40 -16.51 4.18
CA GLN A 14 -17.99 -15.19 4.64
C GLN A 14 -16.93 -14.70 3.66
N ASN A 15 -17.20 -13.62 2.92
CA ASN A 15 -16.21 -13.02 2.03
C ASN A 15 -14.91 -12.77 2.80
N PRO A 16 -13.83 -13.55 2.58
CA PRO A 16 -12.68 -13.55 3.48
C PRO A 16 -11.90 -12.23 3.42
N MET A 17 -12.10 -11.47 2.34
CA MET A 17 -11.51 -10.16 2.09
C MET A 17 -12.26 -9.02 2.82
N VAL A 18 -13.53 -9.22 3.17
CA VAL A 18 -14.37 -8.20 3.80
C VAL A 18 -13.92 -7.95 5.24
N LEU A 19 -13.81 -6.67 5.57
CA LEU A 19 -13.52 -6.23 6.92
C LEU A 19 -14.71 -6.55 7.83
N ASP A 20 -14.44 -7.24 8.92
CA ASP A 20 -15.44 -7.52 9.96
C ASP A 20 -15.72 -6.23 10.74
N LYS A 21 -16.73 -5.46 10.28
CA LYS A 21 -17.09 -4.16 10.87
C LYS A 21 -17.41 -4.27 12.37
N SER A 22 -17.92 -5.42 12.84
CA SER A 22 -18.23 -5.66 14.26
C SER A 22 -17.00 -5.70 15.18
N ALA A 23 -15.80 -5.85 14.62
CA ALA A 23 -14.55 -5.87 15.36
C ALA A 23 -13.93 -4.48 15.56
N PHE A 24 -14.54 -3.43 14.99
CA PHE A 24 -14.07 -2.04 15.05
C PHE A 24 -15.07 -1.23 15.89
N PRO A 25 -14.61 -0.16 16.57
CA PRO A 25 -15.54 0.76 17.21
C PRO A 25 -16.48 1.33 16.16
N ASP A 26 -17.78 1.35 16.46
CA ASP A 26 -18.79 1.96 15.59
C ASP A 26 -18.47 3.45 15.47
N LEU A 27 -17.86 3.83 14.35
CA LEU A 27 -17.79 5.22 13.95
C LEU A 27 -19.17 5.53 13.40
N GLU A 28 -20.01 6.20 14.21
CA GLU A 28 -21.37 6.57 13.83
C GLU A 28 -21.35 7.30 12.48
N GLU A 29 -21.79 6.61 11.42
CA GLU A 29 -22.16 7.22 10.14
C GLU A 29 -23.50 7.93 10.34
N SER A 30 -23.47 9.07 11.03
CA SER A 30 -24.63 9.95 11.16
C SER A 30 -24.70 10.89 9.95
N ASP A 31 -25.91 11.17 9.43
CA ASP A 31 -26.21 12.18 8.40
C ASP A 31 -25.95 13.62 8.89
N CYS A 32 -24.70 13.89 9.29
CA CYS A 32 -24.30 15.12 9.92
C CYS A 32 -23.42 15.95 8.99
N TYR A 33 -23.65 17.25 8.99
CA TYR A 33 -22.80 18.19 8.27
C TYR A 33 -21.49 18.42 9.04
N THR A 34 -20.38 18.48 8.30
CA THR A 34 -19.06 18.76 8.88
C THR A 34 -18.80 20.27 8.91
N GLY A 35 -18.11 20.74 9.95
CA GLY A 35 -17.79 22.16 10.11
C GLY A 35 -16.63 22.41 11.07
N PRO A 36 -15.97 23.59 11.01
CA PRO A 36 -14.85 23.91 11.87
C PRO A 36 -15.32 24.05 13.32
N PHE A 37 -14.65 23.32 14.22
CA PHE A 37 -14.96 23.39 15.65
C PHE A 37 -14.82 24.82 16.18
N SER A 38 -15.87 25.30 16.84
CA SER A 38 -15.87 26.60 17.52
C SER A 38 -16.52 26.48 18.88
N ARG A 39 -15.80 26.93 19.92
CA ARG A 39 -16.31 26.95 21.28
C ARG A 39 -17.60 27.78 21.42
N ALA A 40 -17.73 28.85 20.65
CA ALA A 40 -18.92 29.69 20.66
C ALA A 40 -20.17 28.97 20.10
N ARG A 41 -19.97 27.98 19.23
CA ARG A 41 -21.04 27.20 18.58
C ARG A 41 -21.05 25.75 19.05
N ILE A 42 -20.72 25.52 20.32
CA ILE A 42 -20.55 24.16 20.87
C ILE A 42 -21.83 23.30 20.75
N HIS A 43 -23.01 23.94 20.78
CA HIS A 43 -24.32 23.29 20.67
C HIS A 43 -24.62 22.70 19.29
N HIS A 44 -23.88 23.08 18.25
CA HIS A 44 -24.00 22.48 16.91
C HIS A 44 -23.19 21.18 16.76
N PHE A 45 -22.37 20.82 17.74
CA PHE A 45 -21.53 19.63 17.69
C PHE A 45 -22.12 18.52 18.55
N ILE A 46 -22.11 17.29 18.04
CA ILE A 46 -22.50 16.09 18.77
C ILE A 46 -21.34 15.73 19.71
N ILE A 47 -21.53 16.01 21.01
CA ILE A 47 -20.54 15.75 22.06
C ILE A 47 -21.17 14.81 23.07
N ASN A 48 -21.00 13.51 22.88
CA ASN A 48 -21.50 12.49 23.82
C ASN A 48 -20.67 12.49 25.11
N ASN A 49 -19.34 12.50 24.97
CA ASN A 49 -18.41 12.57 26.09
C ASN A 49 -17.28 13.57 25.77
N LYS A 50 -17.06 14.51 26.70
CA LYS A 50 -16.05 15.57 26.55
C LYS A 50 -14.62 15.03 26.55
N ASP A 51 -14.36 13.92 27.23
CA ASP A 51 -13.01 13.36 27.37
C ASP A 51 -12.56 12.60 26.11
N THR A 52 -13.51 12.04 25.36
CA THR A 52 -13.26 11.25 24.14
C THR A 52 -13.57 12.00 22.85
N PHE A 53 -14.18 13.19 22.93
CA PHE A 53 -14.57 13.98 21.76
C PHE A 53 -13.41 14.24 20.79
N PHE A 54 -12.24 14.63 21.31
CA PHE A 54 -11.03 14.76 20.50
C PHE A 54 -10.20 13.47 20.55
N SER A 55 -9.93 12.88 19.39
CA SER A 55 -9.02 11.75 19.28
C SER A 55 -7.62 12.08 19.81
N ASN A 56 -6.89 11.07 20.29
CA ASN A 56 -5.52 11.23 20.79
C ASN A 56 -4.58 11.84 19.73
N ALA A 57 -4.79 11.51 18.46
CA ALA A 57 -4.10 12.14 17.33
C ALA A 57 -4.41 13.64 17.22
N THR A 58 -5.68 14.03 17.34
CA THR A 58 -6.11 15.44 17.30
C THR A 58 -5.57 16.22 18.49
N ARG A 59 -5.62 15.63 19.70
CA ARG A 59 -5.05 16.24 20.92
C ARG A 59 -3.56 16.48 20.78
N SER A 60 -2.82 15.48 20.29
CA SER A 60 -1.38 15.59 20.03
C SER A 60 -1.08 16.69 19.00
N ARG A 61 -1.91 16.80 17.94
CA ARG A 61 -1.79 17.86 16.93
C ARG A 61 -2.02 19.25 17.51
N ILE A 62 -3.01 19.42 18.38
CA ILE A 62 -3.29 20.70 19.06
C ILE A 62 -2.10 21.10 19.94
N VAL A 63 -1.58 20.17 20.75
CA VAL A 63 -0.41 20.42 21.61
C VAL A 63 0.81 20.77 20.77
N TYR A 64 1.08 20.02 19.69
CA TYR A 64 2.20 20.31 18.80
C TYR A 64 2.07 21.68 18.14
N HIS A 65 0.87 22.08 17.72
CA HIS A 65 0.61 23.42 17.20
C HIS A 65 0.90 24.51 18.23
N MET A 66 0.56 24.31 19.50
CA MET A 66 0.93 25.22 20.59
C MET A 66 2.45 25.29 20.77
N LEU A 67 3.13 24.14 20.80
CA LEU A 67 4.59 24.07 20.92
C LEU A 67 5.32 24.75 19.75
N GLN A 68 4.72 24.81 18.57
CA GLN A 68 5.30 25.51 17.42
C GLN A 68 5.14 27.03 17.49
N HIS A 69 4.10 27.55 18.13
CA HIS A 69 3.78 28.99 18.15
C HIS A 69 4.11 29.68 19.48
N THR A 70 4.49 28.92 20.50
CA THR A 70 4.89 29.45 21.81
C THR A 70 6.23 30.18 21.69
N LYS A 71 6.25 31.42 22.21
CA LYS A 71 7.47 32.22 22.34
C LYS A 71 8.12 31.90 23.68
N TYR A 72 9.44 31.70 23.69
CA TYR A 72 10.19 31.48 24.92
C TYR A 72 10.97 32.72 25.38
N GLU A 73 11.10 33.72 24.53
CA GLU A 73 11.74 34.99 24.86
C GLU A 73 11.16 36.13 24.02
N ASN A 74 11.32 37.37 24.49
CA ASN A 74 10.93 38.57 23.77
C ASN A 74 11.89 38.80 22.59
N GLY A 75 11.59 38.18 21.45
CA GLY A 75 12.33 38.36 20.21
C GLY A 75 11.59 37.77 19.01
N ILE A 76 11.74 38.39 17.83
CA ILE A 76 11.02 38.00 16.60
C ILE A 76 11.37 36.56 16.17
N SER A 77 12.58 36.08 16.49
CA SER A 77 13.08 34.78 16.02
C SER A 77 13.07 33.67 17.08
N LYS A 78 12.61 33.92 18.31
CA LYS A 78 12.70 33.00 19.46
C LYS A 78 11.37 32.31 19.75
N VAL A 79 10.88 31.59 18.74
CA VAL A 79 9.56 30.94 18.73
C VAL A 79 9.69 29.49 18.31
N GLY A 80 8.92 28.63 18.96
CA GLY A 80 8.68 27.28 18.51
C GLY A 80 9.70 26.24 18.94
N ILE A 81 9.20 25.02 19.17
CA ILE A 81 9.99 23.88 19.62
C ILE A 81 11.04 23.42 18.62
N CYS A 82 10.80 23.56 17.31
CA CYS A 82 11.75 23.14 16.28
C CYS A 82 13.10 23.86 16.41
N LYS A 83 13.09 25.15 16.78
CA LYS A 83 14.33 25.92 16.97
C LYS A 83 15.11 25.45 18.21
N LEU A 84 14.40 25.11 19.29
CA LEU A 84 15.01 24.60 20.51
C LEU A 84 15.65 23.22 20.29
N ILE A 85 15.05 22.38 19.44
CA ILE A 85 15.63 21.11 19.02
C ILE A 85 16.88 21.35 18.15
N ASN A 86 16.78 22.22 17.14
CA ASN A 86 17.90 22.52 16.24
C ASN A 86 19.11 23.14 16.96
N ASN A 87 18.86 23.93 18.01
CA ASN A 87 19.92 24.52 18.84
C ASN A 87 20.50 23.56 19.88
N GLY A 88 19.97 22.33 20.00
CA GLY A 88 20.43 21.33 20.98
C GLY A 88 19.93 21.56 22.41
N SER A 89 18.99 22.49 22.64
CA SER A 89 18.37 22.67 23.96
C SER A 89 17.41 21.54 24.30
N TYR A 90 16.74 20.97 23.30
CA TYR A 90 15.96 19.74 23.40
C TYR A 90 16.54 18.66 22.47
N ILE A 91 16.52 17.41 22.93
CA ILE A 91 17.00 16.27 22.14
C ILE A 91 15.95 15.83 21.12
N ALA A 92 14.68 15.72 21.53
CA ALA A 92 13.58 15.28 20.69
C ALA A 92 12.23 15.72 21.26
N ALA A 93 11.22 15.78 20.41
CA ALA A 93 9.83 15.95 20.80
C ALA A 93 8.93 15.02 19.97
N PHE A 94 8.16 14.17 20.63
CA PHE A 94 7.29 13.20 19.96
C PHE A 94 6.03 12.90 20.80
N PRO A 95 4.89 12.62 20.15
CA PRO A 95 3.70 12.17 20.87
C PRO A 95 3.88 10.72 21.34
N PRO A 96 3.47 10.38 22.57
CA PRO A 96 3.50 9.00 23.05
C PRO A 96 2.43 8.16 22.36
N HIS A 97 2.73 6.88 22.12
CA HIS A 97 1.75 5.91 21.64
C HIS A 97 0.91 5.34 22.79
N GLU A 98 -0.29 4.86 22.44
CA GLU A 98 -1.15 4.11 23.36
C GLU A 98 -0.55 2.72 23.63
N GLY A 99 -0.11 2.47 24.86
CA GLY A 99 0.28 1.17 25.40
C GLY A 99 1.06 0.22 24.48
N ALA A 100 0.95 -1.07 24.79
CA ALA A 100 1.63 -2.14 24.04
C ALA A 100 0.86 -2.51 22.76
N TYR A 101 1.58 -2.88 21.71
CA TYR A 101 0.98 -3.39 20.46
C TYR A 101 0.65 -4.90 20.52
N LYS A 102 1.18 -5.62 21.51
CA LYS A 102 0.90 -7.04 21.80
C LYS A 102 0.16 -7.13 23.13
N SER A 103 -0.81 -8.02 23.22
CA SER A 103 -1.41 -8.46 24.47
C SER A 103 -1.05 -9.91 24.78
N SER A 104 -1.07 -10.27 26.07
CA SER A 104 -0.97 -11.67 26.50
C SER A 104 -2.25 -12.46 26.22
N GLN A 105 -3.39 -11.78 26.08
CA GLN A 105 -4.71 -12.39 25.91
C GLN A 105 -5.22 -12.27 24.45
N PRO A 106 -5.87 -13.31 23.89
CA PRO A 106 -6.39 -13.25 22.52
C PRO A 106 -7.53 -12.23 22.35
N ILE A 107 -7.47 -11.46 21.26
CA ILE A 107 -8.46 -10.42 20.93
C ILE A 107 -9.90 -10.94 20.82
N LYS A 108 -10.09 -12.21 20.43
CA LYS A 108 -11.42 -12.83 20.30
C LYS A 108 -12.11 -13.07 21.65
N THR A 109 -11.33 -13.14 22.72
CA THR A 109 -11.83 -13.50 24.06
C THR A 109 -11.96 -12.30 24.97
N HIS A 110 -11.00 -11.36 24.89
CA HIS A 110 -10.90 -10.23 25.82
C HIS A 110 -11.02 -8.87 25.12
N GLY A 111 -11.27 -8.87 23.80
CA GLY A 111 -11.34 -7.64 23.01
C GLY A 111 -9.98 -6.95 22.80
N PRO A 112 -9.97 -5.84 22.07
CA PRO A 112 -8.78 -5.00 21.94
C PRO A 112 -8.52 -4.22 23.23
N GLN A 113 -7.30 -4.31 23.76
CA GLN A 113 -6.87 -3.50 24.91
C GLN A 113 -6.70 -2.01 24.54
N ASN A 114 -6.23 -1.73 23.32
CA ASN A 114 -5.86 -0.40 22.81
C ASN A 114 -6.09 -0.35 21.29
N ASN A 115 -6.22 0.85 20.71
CA ASN A 115 -6.34 1.01 19.25
C ASN A 115 -5.07 0.52 18.53
N ARG A 116 -3.90 0.74 19.13
CA ARG A 116 -2.61 0.25 18.61
C ARG A 116 -2.57 -1.27 18.48
N HIS A 117 -3.06 -1.98 19.49
CA HIS A 117 -3.11 -3.44 19.49
C HIS A 117 -4.12 -3.96 18.46
N LEU A 118 -5.30 -3.31 18.36
CA LEU A 118 -6.29 -3.64 17.33
C LEU A 118 -5.73 -3.48 15.91
N LEU A 119 -5.07 -2.36 15.62
CA LEU A 119 -4.43 -2.08 14.33
C LEU A 119 -3.37 -3.12 13.98
N TYR A 120 -2.55 -3.53 14.94
CA TYR A 120 -1.55 -4.56 14.72
C TYR A 120 -2.21 -5.90 14.36
N GLU A 121 -3.15 -6.38 15.18
CA GLU A 121 -3.79 -7.68 14.98
C GLU A 121 -4.62 -7.78 13.70
N ARG A 122 -5.26 -6.68 13.28
CA ARG A 122 -6.22 -6.68 12.17
C ARG A 122 -5.68 -6.16 10.84
N TRP A 123 -4.56 -5.43 10.84
CA TRP A 123 -4.03 -4.79 9.62
C TRP A 123 -2.51 -4.96 9.48
N ALA A 124 -1.71 -4.53 10.45
CA ALA A 124 -0.24 -4.48 10.32
C ALA A 124 0.48 -5.83 10.56
N ARG A 125 -0.15 -6.94 10.19
CA ARG A 125 0.41 -8.30 10.28
C ARG A 125 0.53 -8.94 8.92
N TRP A 126 1.64 -9.64 8.68
CA TRP A 126 1.90 -10.37 7.45
C TRP A 126 0.77 -11.32 7.04
N GLY A 127 0.10 -11.96 8.00
CA GLY A 127 -1.03 -12.85 7.73
C GLY A 127 -2.34 -12.16 7.32
N MET A 128 -2.40 -10.83 7.27
CA MET A 128 -3.63 -10.04 7.04
C MET A 128 -3.65 -9.31 5.69
N TRP A 129 -2.68 -9.56 4.81
CA TRP A 129 -2.53 -8.87 3.51
C TRP A 129 -3.73 -8.99 2.56
N TYR A 130 -4.52 -10.06 2.69
CA TYR A 130 -5.67 -10.34 1.83
C TYR A 130 -6.95 -9.63 2.26
N LYS A 131 -6.96 -8.94 3.41
CA LYS A 131 -8.13 -8.22 3.92
C LYS A 131 -8.13 -6.76 3.48
N HIS A 132 -9.32 -6.17 3.36
CA HIS A 132 -9.44 -4.73 3.18
C HIS A 132 -8.82 -3.94 4.34
N GLN A 133 -8.25 -2.79 4.01
CA GLN A 133 -7.61 -1.91 4.98
C GLN A 133 -8.66 -1.18 5.83
N PRO A 134 -8.53 -1.15 7.18
CA PRO A 134 -9.42 -0.38 8.06
C PRO A 134 -9.02 1.10 8.06
N LEU A 135 -9.34 1.82 6.97
CA LEU A 135 -8.89 3.20 6.74
C LEU A 135 -9.35 4.15 7.84
N ASP A 136 -10.56 4.00 8.36
CA ASP A 136 -11.06 4.89 9.41
C ASP A 136 -10.33 4.73 10.74
N LEU A 137 -9.95 3.50 11.11
CA LEU A 137 -9.16 3.25 12.31
C LEU A 137 -7.73 3.79 12.15
N ILE A 138 -7.15 3.67 10.95
CA ILE A 138 -5.84 4.25 10.62
C ILE A 138 -5.92 5.78 10.72
N ARG A 139 -6.96 6.39 10.15
CA ARG A 139 -7.24 7.83 10.21
C ARG A 139 -7.43 8.29 11.65
N LEU A 140 -8.17 7.55 12.48
CA LEU A 140 -8.40 7.88 13.88
C LEU A 140 -7.12 7.86 14.72
N TYR A 141 -6.25 6.87 14.48
CA TYR A 141 -5.03 6.66 15.28
C TYR A 141 -3.84 7.50 14.81
N PHE A 142 -3.59 7.59 13.49
CA PHE A 142 -2.45 8.30 12.92
C PHE A 142 -2.79 9.69 12.37
N GLY A 143 -4.07 9.99 12.17
CA GLY A 143 -4.56 11.23 11.57
C GLY A 143 -4.75 11.14 10.05
N GLU A 144 -5.32 12.21 9.51
CA GLU A 144 -5.74 12.32 8.10
C GLU A 144 -4.61 12.09 7.10
N LYS A 145 -3.43 12.66 7.34
CA LYS A 145 -2.30 12.59 6.39
C LYS A 145 -1.87 11.14 6.12
N ILE A 146 -1.77 10.33 7.18
CA ILE A 146 -1.37 8.92 7.08
C ILE A 146 -2.55 8.07 6.60
N GLY A 147 -3.78 8.38 7.04
CA GLY A 147 -4.99 7.73 6.53
C GLY A 147 -5.13 7.87 5.01
N LEU A 148 -4.95 9.08 4.49
CA LEU A 148 -5.00 9.36 3.05
C LEU A 148 -3.89 8.65 2.27
N TYR A 149 -2.67 8.59 2.83
CA TYR A 149 -1.57 7.84 2.23
C TYR A 149 -1.94 6.36 2.02
N PHE A 150 -2.48 5.70 3.05
CA PHE A 150 -2.87 4.30 2.94
C PHE A 150 -4.11 4.09 2.06
N ALA A 151 -5.07 5.01 2.10
CA ALA A 151 -6.20 5.00 1.18
C ALA A 151 -5.74 5.04 -0.29
N TRP A 152 -4.84 5.97 -0.61
CA TRP A 152 -4.25 6.07 -1.94
C TRP A 152 -3.43 4.83 -2.32
N LEU A 153 -2.61 4.31 -1.40
CA LEU A 153 -1.81 3.10 -1.64
C LEU A 153 -2.69 1.88 -1.92
N GLY A 154 -3.76 1.70 -1.15
CA GLY A 154 -4.72 0.61 -1.34
C GLY A 154 -5.44 0.72 -2.67
N TRP A 155 -5.92 1.92 -3.01
CA TRP A 155 -6.53 2.20 -4.31
C TRP A 155 -5.56 1.96 -5.47
N TYR A 156 -4.32 2.45 -5.38
CA TYR A 156 -3.27 2.26 -6.39
C TYR A 156 -2.97 0.79 -6.63
N THR A 157 -2.78 0.02 -5.54
CA THR A 157 -2.52 -1.42 -5.62
C THR A 157 -3.70 -2.17 -6.23
N GLY A 158 -4.94 -1.77 -5.89
CA GLY A 158 -6.15 -2.30 -6.51
C GLY A 158 -6.19 -2.05 -8.02
N MET A 159 -5.82 -0.85 -8.47
CA MET A 159 -5.73 -0.51 -9.89
C MET A 159 -4.60 -1.26 -10.62
N LEU A 160 -3.58 -1.74 -9.93
CA LEU A 160 -2.56 -2.56 -10.58
C LEU A 160 -3.03 -3.98 -10.88
N ILE A 161 -4.10 -4.48 -10.23
CA ILE A 161 -4.56 -5.86 -10.40
C ILE A 161 -4.95 -6.16 -11.87
N PRO A 162 -5.82 -5.37 -12.54
CA PRO A 162 -6.18 -5.63 -13.93
C PRO A 162 -4.98 -5.53 -14.87
N ALA A 163 -4.09 -4.55 -14.64
CA ALA A 163 -2.88 -4.39 -15.44
C ALA A 163 -1.93 -5.59 -15.29
N ALA A 164 -1.76 -6.11 -14.07
CA ALA A 164 -0.98 -7.30 -13.78
C ALA A 164 -1.58 -8.55 -14.44
N LEU A 165 -2.91 -8.69 -14.44
CA LEU A 165 -3.58 -9.82 -15.11
C LEU A 165 -3.32 -9.82 -16.62
N VAL A 166 -3.47 -8.67 -17.28
CA VAL A 166 -3.18 -8.55 -18.73
C VAL A 166 -1.70 -8.85 -19.00
N GLY A 167 -0.78 -8.29 -18.21
CA GLY A 167 0.66 -8.54 -18.35
C GLY A 167 1.03 -10.02 -18.17
N LEU A 168 0.41 -10.70 -17.20
CA LEU A 168 0.60 -12.12 -16.96
C LEU A 168 0.04 -12.98 -18.11
N CYS A 169 -1.10 -12.61 -18.70
CA CYS A 169 -1.63 -13.26 -19.90
C CYS A 169 -0.66 -13.15 -21.10
N VAL A 170 -0.08 -11.96 -21.30
CA VAL A 170 0.92 -11.72 -22.38
C VAL A 170 2.21 -12.50 -22.11
N PHE A 171 2.65 -12.58 -20.86
CA PHE A 171 3.81 -13.38 -20.47
C PHE A 171 3.60 -14.87 -20.77
N PHE A 172 2.44 -15.44 -20.40
CA PHE A 172 2.11 -16.82 -20.73
C PHE A 172 1.98 -17.05 -22.24
N TYR A 173 1.41 -16.10 -22.97
CA TYR A 173 1.40 -16.15 -24.43
C TYR A 173 2.82 -16.26 -25.03
N GLY A 174 3.78 -15.47 -24.52
CA GLY A 174 5.18 -15.57 -24.92
C GLY A 174 5.80 -16.93 -24.57
N ILE A 175 5.47 -17.50 -23.40
CA ILE A 175 5.94 -18.85 -23.03
C ILE A 175 5.44 -19.92 -23.99
N PHE A 176 4.16 -19.89 -24.36
CA PHE A 176 3.59 -20.89 -25.26
C PHE A 176 4.10 -20.76 -26.70
N THR A 177 4.44 -19.55 -27.13
CA THR A 177 4.86 -19.28 -28.52
C THR A 177 6.38 -19.31 -28.74
N MET A 178 7.21 -19.22 -27.69
CA MET A 178 8.68 -19.10 -27.83
C MET A 178 9.34 -20.22 -28.64
N ASN A 179 8.87 -21.47 -28.50
CA ASN A 179 9.43 -22.61 -29.21
C ASN A 179 8.98 -22.70 -30.67
N ALA A 180 7.89 -22.02 -31.05
CA ALA A 180 7.35 -21.98 -32.41
C ALA A 180 7.83 -20.75 -33.20
N SER A 181 8.55 -19.83 -32.56
CA SER A 181 9.05 -18.61 -33.23
C SER A 181 10.10 -18.94 -34.28
N GLN A 182 9.92 -18.43 -35.50
CA GLN A 182 10.83 -18.66 -36.62
C GLN A 182 12.25 -18.19 -36.29
N VAL A 183 12.40 -16.97 -35.76
CA VAL A 183 13.70 -16.36 -35.43
C VAL A 183 14.48 -17.18 -34.39
N SER A 184 13.82 -17.60 -33.29
CA SER A 184 14.50 -18.41 -32.29
C SER A 184 14.89 -19.78 -32.86
N GLN A 185 14.05 -20.38 -33.72
CA GLN A 185 14.39 -21.64 -34.37
C GLN A 185 15.56 -21.51 -35.35
N GLU A 186 15.65 -20.42 -36.11
CA GLU A 186 16.76 -20.14 -37.02
C GLU A 186 18.08 -20.02 -36.25
N ILE A 187 18.08 -19.27 -35.14
CA ILE A 187 19.26 -19.11 -34.27
C ILE A 187 19.65 -20.45 -33.63
N CYS A 188 18.70 -21.20 -33.09
CA CYS A 188 18.97 -22.48 -32.43
C CYS A 188 19.38 -23.62 -33.39
N LYS A 189 19.08 -23.51 -34.69
CA LYS A 189 19.46 -24.51 -35.71
C LYS A 189 20.75 -24.14 -36.45
N ALA A 190 21.23 -22.91 -36.34
CA ALA A 190 22.42 -22.40 -37.03
C ALA A 190 23.73 -22.91 -36.40
N THR A 191 24.10 -24.17 -36.66
CA THR A 191 25.36 -24.78 -36.19
C THR A 191 26.58 -24.37 -37.01
N GLU A 192 26.37 -24.02 -38.27
CA GLU A 192 27.44 -23.68 -39.24
C GLU A 192 27.70 -22.17 -39.35
N VAL A 193 26.96 -21.35 -38.59
CA VAL A 193 27.10 -19.88 -38.63
C VAL A 193 28.00 -19.43 -37.48
N PHE A 194 29.14 -18.85 -37.84
CA PHE A 194 30.09 -18.25 -36.91
C PHE A 194 29.91 -16.74 -36.86
N MET A 195 29.85 -16.19 -35.65
CA MET A 195 29.79 -14.75 -35.43
C MET A 195 31.20 -14.18 -35.34
N CYS A 196 31.35 -12.94 -35.81
CA CYS A 196 32.59 -12.18 -35.60
C CYS A 196 32.80 -11.94 -34.10
N PRO A 197 34.04 -12.04 -33.59
CA PRO A 197 34.34 -11.74 -32.21
C PRO A 197 34.09 -10.25 -31.92
N LEU A 198 33.55 -9.96 -30.75
CA LEU A 198 33.26 -8.59 -30.29
C LEU A 198 34.52 -7.84 -29.82
N CYS A 199 35.69 -8.46 -29.89
CA CYS A 199 36.94 -7.98 -29.31
C CYS A 199 38.11 -8.07 -30.29
N GLU A 200 39.06 -7.15 -30.11
CA GLU A 200 40.11 -6.83 -31.09
C GLU A 200 41.32 -7.79 -31.04
N LYS A 201 41.59 -8.44 -29.90
CA LYS A 201 42.73 -9.35 -29.73
C LYS A 201 42.35 -10.59 -28.91
N ASN A 202 42.89 -11.75 -29.32
CA ASN A 202 42.77 -13.05 -28.64
C ASN A 202 41.33 -13.53 -28.34
N CYS A 203 40.41 -13.37 -29.29
CA CYS A 203 39.03 -13.83 -29.11
C CYS A 203 38.68 -15.00 -30.04
N SER A 204 38.03 -16.02 -29.47
CA SER A 204 37.54 -17.18 -30.21
C SER A 204 36.28 -16.84 -31.00
N LEU A 205 36.14 -17.44 -32.19
CA LEU A 205 34.90 -17.41 -32.96
C LEU A 205 33.79 -18.10 -32.16
N GLN A 206 32.64 -17.43 -32.03
CA GLN A 206 31.48 -17.96 -31.31
C GLN A 206 30.44 -18.48 -32.31
N ARG A 207 29.81 -19.61 -32.01
CA ARG A 207 28.71 -20.14 -32.84
C ARG A 207 27.41 -19.44 -32.51
N LEU A 208 26.60 -19.14 -33.53
CA LEU A 208 25.32 -18.46 -33.34
C LEU A 208 24.34 -19.24 -32.45
N ASN A 209 24.33 -20.57 -32.56
CA ASN A 209 23.49 -21.47 -31.74
C ASN A 209 23.76 -21.36 -30.22
N GLU A 210 24.96 -20.97 -29.79
CA GLU A 210 25.24 -20.79 -28.35
C GLU A 210 24.35 -19.70 -27.72
N SER A 211 23.86 -18.75 -28.53
CA SER A 211 22.93 -17.69 -28.12
C SER A 211 21.45 -18.10 -28.19
N CYS A 212 21.13 -19.39 -28.43
CA CYS A 212 19.76 -19.89 -28.55
C CYS A 212 18.88 -19.58 -27.34
N ILE A 213 19.40 -19.77 -26.11
CA ILE A 213 18.65 -19.47 -24.88
C ILE A 213 18.34 -17.97 -24.81
N TYR A 214 19.34 -17.14 -25.13
CA TYR A 214 19.17 -15.69 -25.13
C TYR A 214 18.10 -15.27 -26.14
N ALA A 215 18.13 -15.79 -27.37
CA ALA A 215 17.12 -15.51 -28.39
C ALA A 215 15.69 -15.88 -27.94
N LYS A 216 15.52 -17.03 -27.28
CA LYS A 216 14.21 -17.42 -26.72
C LYS A 216 13.74 -16.50 -25.61
N VAL A 217 14.65 -16.07 -24.73
CA VAL A 217 14.35 -15.10 -23.67
C VAL A 217 14.01 -13.73 -24.27
N THR A 218 14.73 -13.29 -25.30
CA THR A 218 14.41 -12.05 -26.02
C THR A 218 13.01 -12.11 -26.61
N TYR A 219 12.64 -13.19 -27.31
CA TYR A 219 11.28 -13.36 -27.85
C TYR A 219 10.20 -13.39 -26.76
N LEU A 220 10.50 -13.95 -25.59
CA LEU A 220 9.56 -13.92 -24.45
C LEU A 220 9.19 -12.49 -24.03
N PHE A 221 10.13 -11.54 -24.10
CA PHE A 221 9.89 -10.13 -23.78
C PHE A 221 9.50 -9.28 -25.01
N ASP A 222 9.86 -9.72 -26.21
CA ASP A 222 9.67 -9.00 -27.47
C ASP A 222 8.86 -9.87 -28.45
N ASN A 223 7.56 -9.94 -28.18
CA ASN A 223 6.58 -10.62 -29.03
C ASN A 223 5.41 -9.68 -29.35
N GLY A 224 4.55 -10.06 -30.29
CA GLY A 224 3.41 -9.23 -30.68
C GLY A 224 2.47 -8.86 -29.51
N GLY A 225 2.41 -9.69 -28.47
CA GLY A 225 1.61 -9.42 -27.27
C GLY A 225 2.17 -8.28 -26.41
N THR A 226 3.49 -8.07 -26.38
CA THR A 226 4.09 -6.97 -25.60
C THR A 226 3.86 -5.62 -26.24
N VAL A 227 3.74 -5.56 -27.58
CA VAL A 227 3.29 -4.36 -28.30
C VAL A 227 1.86 -3.97 -27.87
N PHE A 228 0.93 -4.95 -27.85
CA PHE A 228 -0.43 -4.72 -27.36
C PHE A 228 -0.42 -4.26 -25.89
N PHE A 229 0.38 -4.91 -25.04
CA PHE A 229 0.50 -4.52 -23.64
C PHE A 229 1.02 -3.10 -23.46
N ALA A 230 1.99 -2.66 -24.27
CA ALA A 230 2.51 -1.30 -24.22
C ALA A 230 1.42 -0.25 -24.53
N ILE A 231 0.60 -0.49 -25.57
CA ILE A 231 -0.54 0.37 -25.91
C ILE A 231 -1.57 0.38 -24.77
N PHE A 232 -1.89 -0.79 -24.23
CA PHE A 232 -2.79 -0.92 -23.09
C PHE A 232 -2.28 -0.12 -21.88
N MET A 233 -1.00 -0.23 -21.53
CA MET A 233 -0.40 0.50 -20.41
C MET A 233 -0.41 2.02 -20.61
N ALA A 234 -0.21 2.49 -21.85
CA ALA A 234 -0.30 3.91 -22.17
C ALA A 234 -1.73 4.45 -21.98
N ILE A 235 -2.74 3.71 -22.45
CA ILE A 235 -4.15 4.06 -22.26
C ILE A 235 -4.54 3.96 -20.78
N TRP A 236 -4.08 2.90 -20.11
CA TRP A 236 -4.33 2.64 -18.69
C TRP A 236 -3.83 3.78 -17.82
N GLY A 237 -2.57 4.18 -17.97
CA GLY A 237 -1.97 5.27 -17.20
C GLY A 237 -2.59 6.64 -17.47
N LYS A 238 -3.01 6.90 -18.72
CA LYS A 238 -3.55 8.20 -19.11
C LYS A 238 -5.04 8.38 -18.79
N TYR A 239 -5.85 7.35 -18.98
CA TYR A 239 -7.31 7.46 -18.92
C TYR A 239 -7.93 6.67 -17.79
N ILE A 240 -7.54 5.41 -17.60
CA ILE A 240 -8.19 4.54 -16.62
C ILE A 240 -7.77 4.93 -15.20
N PHE A 241 -6.48 5.23 -15.02
CA PHE A 241 -5.94 5.61 -13.72
C PHE A 241 -6.54 6.92 -13.18
N PRO A 242 -6.62 8.03 -13.94
CA PRO A 242 -7.18 9.28 -13.41
C PRO A 242 -8.72 9.29 -13.32
N LEU A 243 -9.41 8.60 -14.23
CA LEU A 243 -10.88 8.55 -14.25
C LEU A 243 -11.47 7.95 -12.97
N LEU A 244 -10.75 7.03 -12.33
CA LEU A 244 -11.18 6.37 -11.10
C LEU A 244 -10.74 7.12 -9.82
N THR A 245 -10.10 8.29 -9.96
CA THR A 245 -9.77 9.23 -8.87
C THR A 245 -10.64 10.49 -8.86
N SER A 246 -11.42 10.71 -9.93
CA SER A 246 -12.31 11.88 -10.10
C SER A 246 -13.71 11.54 -9.62
#